data_AF-A0A0Q9QNI9-F1
#
_entry.id   AF-A0A0Q9QNI9-F1
#
_cell.length_a   1.000
_cell.length_b   1.000
_cell.length_c   1.000
_cell.angle_alpha   90.00
_cell.angle_beta   90.00
_cell.angle_gamma   90.00
#
_symmetry.space_group_name_H-M   'P 1'
#
loop_
_entity.id
_entity.type
_entity.pdbx_description
1 polymer ?
#
loop_
_entity_poly.entity_id
_entity_poly.type
_entity_poly.pdbx_seq_one_letter_code
_entity_poly.pdbx_strand_id
1 'polypeptide(L)'
;MRGAGAGPVDAYRLVGEDGFLRRWTQSIPLPDKTQWRDPDMASTYALMGLASDPESYLRRPVEARIPLCYWPESLRLSHGERLWDPAAVRVPVLAIRGARDFWSRPEGLAFVKHAYVNAPRVDTLTIPDGTHLLFLDRPERGRTRFIQGVLSFLADE
;
A
#
# COMPACT_ATOMS: atom_id res chain seq x y z
N MET A 1 35.05 -5.98 14.68
CA MET A 1 34.22 -4.75 14.69
C MET A 1 32.88 -5.09 15.30
N ARG A 2 32.55 -4.51 16.46
CA ARG A 2 31.28 -4.74 17.17
C ARG A 2 30.14 -4.11 16.38
N GLY A 3 29.05 -4.86 16.23
CA GLY A 3 27.82 -4.39 15.58
C GLY A 3 27.24 -3.21 16.32
N ALA A 4 26.95 -2.13 15.58
CA ALA A 4 26.10 -1.07 16.06
C ALA A 4 24.69 -1.66 16.20
N GLY A 5 24.26 -1.88 17.45
CA GLY A 5 22.89 -2.23 17.75
C GLY A 5 21.97 -1.15 17.18
N ALA A 6 20.89 -1.58 16.53
CA ALA A 6 19.83 -0.67 16.11
C ALA A 6 19.32 0.07 17.36
N GLY A 7 19.51 1.39 17.38
CA GLY A 7 18.91 2.24 18.40
C GLY A 7 17.38 2.10 18.38
N PRO A 8 16.68 2.57 19.43
CA PRO A 8 15.22 2.52 19.47
C PRO A 8 14.64 3.21 18.23
N VAL A 9 13.74 2.51 17.54
CA VAL A 9 12.95 3.11 16.46
C VAL A 9 11.94 4.05 17.11
N ASP A 10 11.88 5.30 16.66
CA ASP A 10 10.86 6.24 17.13
C ASP A 10 9.44 5.68 16.90
N ALA A 11 8.48 6.07 17.73
CA ALA A 11 7.09 5.59 17.56
C ALA A 11 6.46 6.06 16.24
N TYR A 12 6.92 7.20 15.73
CA TYR A 12 6.46 7.82 14.49
C TYR A 12 7.60 8.57 13.80
N ARG A 13 7.40 8.91 12.54
CA ARG A 13 8.20 9.90 11.81
C ARG A 13 7.33 11.09 11.40
N LEU A 14 7.95 12.24 11.23
CA LEU A 14 7.28 13.41 10.63
C LEU A 14 7.32 13.32 9.10
N VAL A 15 6.18 13.62 8.46
CA VAL A 15 5.99 13.50 7.01
C VAL A 15 5.25 14.73 6.50
N GLY A 16 5.94 15.54 5.69
CA GLY A 16 5.34 16.61 4.90
C GLY A 16 4.73 16.11 3.58
N GLU A 17 4.19 17.04 2.78
CA GLU A 17 3.55 16.77 1.48
C GLU A 17 4.41 15.90 0.55
N ASP A 18 5.67 16.29 0.33
CA ASP A 18 6.61 15.52 -0.51
C ASP A 18 6.80 14.09 0.00
N GLY A 19 6.74 13.89 1.31
CA GLY A 19 6.89 12.59 1.94
C GLY A 19 5.76 11.62 1.61
N PHE A 20 4.52 12.12 1.45
CA PHE A 20 3.37 11.33 1.00
C PHE A 20 3.48 11.00 -0.49
N LEU A 21 3.97 11.93 -1.31
CA LEU A 21 4.06 11.76 -2.76
C LEU A 21 5.29 10.96 -3.21
N ARG A 22 6.36 10.93 -2.42
CA ARG A 22 7.67 10.38 -2.79
C ARG A 22 7.59 8.96 -3.35
N ARG A 23 6.94 8.03 -2.66
CA ARG A 23 6.86 6.63 -3.09
C ARG A 23 6.01 6.47 -4.34
N TRP A 24 4.91 7.21 -4.43
CA TRP A 24 4.07 7.22 -5.62
C TRP A 24 4.86 7.70 -6.85
N THR A 25 5.56 8.83 -6.70
CA THR A 25 6.42 9.41 -7.74
C THR A 25 7.50 8.42 -8.22
N GLN A 26 8.12 7.67 -7.29
CA GLN A 26 9.12 6.65 -7.59
C GLN A 26 8.55 5.44 -8.35
N SER A 27 7.29 5.08 -8.11
CA SER A 27 6.66 3.92 -8.77
C SER A 27 6.20 4.19 -10.21
N ILE A 28 6.01 5.47 -10.58
CA ILE A 28 5.55 5.86 -11.91
C ILE A 28 6.75 5.82 -12.87
N PRO A 29 6.71 5.02 -13.96
CA PRO A 29 7.85 4.84 -14.86
C PRO A 29 8.05 5.99 -15.84
N LEU A 30 7.04 6.83 -16.08
CA LEU A 30 7.12 7.93 -17.04
C LEU A 30 7.88 9.12 -16.45
N PRO A 31 8.69 9.85 -17.24
CA PRO A 31 9.32 11.10 -16.79
C PRO A 31 8.29 12.13 -16.35
N ASP A 32 7.29 12.38 -17.21
CA ASP A 32 6.14 13.22 -16.89
C ASP A 32 5.11 12.43 -16.08
N LYS A 33 5.07 12.72 -14.77
CA LYS A 33 4.19 12.01 -13.82
C LYS A 33 2.72 12.36 -14.02
N THR A 34 2.41 13.49 -14.66
CA THR A 34 1.03 13.97 -14.84
C THR A 34 0.22 13.10 -15.81
N GLN A 35 0.91 12.39 -16.70
CA GLN A 35 0.34 11.38 -17.60
C GLN A 35 -0.06 10.08 -16.90
N TRP A 36 0.29 9.94 -15.62
CA TRP A 36 -0.03 8.77 -14.82
C TRP A 36 -0.90 9.09 -13.61
N ARG A 37 -0.55 10.18 -12.93
CA ARG A 37 -1.21 10.69 -11.74
C ARG A 37 -1.80 12.05 -12.04
N ASP A 38 -3.08 12.21 -11.75
CA ASP A 38 -3.73 13.50 -11.81
C ASP A 38 -3.13 14.47 -10.77
N PRO A 39 -2.67 15.68 -11.14
CA PRO A 39 -2.12 16.65 -10.20
C PRO A 39 -3.07 16.99 -9.05
N ASP A 40 -4.38 17.11 -9.32
CA ASP A 40 -5.37 17.46 -8.31
C ASP A 40 -5.58 16.31 -7.32
N MET A 41 -5.51 15.07 -7.82
CA MET A 41 -5.52 13.87 -6.97
C MET A 41 -4.27 13.79 -6.10
N ALA A 42 -3.10 14.15 -6.64
CA ALA A 42 -1.86 14.18 -5.87
C ALA A 42 -1.93 15.19 -4.72
N SER A 43 -2.38 16.42 -5.03
CA SER A 43 -2.55 17.47 -4.03
C SER A 43 -3.55 17.05 -2.95
N THR A 44 -4.72 16.55 -3.37
CA THR A 44 -5.76 16.08 -2.44
C THR A 44 -5.24 14.96 -1.55
N TYR A 45 -4.55 13.96 -2.11
CA TYR A 45 -3.98 12.85 -1.35
C TYR A 45 -2.98 13.34 -0.29
N ALA A 46 -2.10 14.27 -0.63
CA ALA A 46 -1.12 14.80 0.33
C ALA A 46 -1.77 15.66 1.41
N LEU A 47 -2.74 16.51 1.05
CA LEU A 47 -3.52 17.31 2.01
C LEU A 47 -4.30 16.43 2.98
N MET A 48 -4.95 15.37 2.49
CA MET A 48 -5.65 14.40 3.34
C MET A 48 -4.67 13.62 4.22
N GLY A 49 -3.48 13.29 3.71
CA GLY A 49 -2.40 12.72 4.49
C GLY A 49 -1.97 13.61 5.66
N LEU A 50 -1.80 14.92 5.42
CA LEU A 50 -1.50 15.89 6.47
C LEU A 50 -2.64 16.03 7.48
N ALA A 51 -3.89 16.08 7.00
CA ALA A 51 -5.08 16.19 7.84
C ALA A 51 -5.34 14.96 8.73
N SER A 52 -4.68 13.82 8.46
CA SER A 52 -4.78 12.63 9.32
C SER A 52 -4.16 12.83 10.71
N ASP A 53 -3.26 13.81 10.86
CA ASP A 53 -2.76 14.27 12.17
C ASP A 53 -3.34 15.66 12.47
N PRO A 54 -4.26 15.80 13.45
CA PRO A 54 -4.89 17.08 13.79
C PRO A 54 -3.91 18.19 14.15
N GLU A 55 -2.69 17.85 14.57
CA GLU A 55 -1.65 18.80 14.94
C GLU A 55 -0.71 19.18 13.78
N SER A 56 -0.90 18.63 12.58
CA SER A 56 0.05 18.81 11.47
C SER A 56 0.27 20.26 11.09
N TYR A 57 -0.81 21.04 11.04
CA TYR A 57 -0.79 22.47 10.71
C TYR A 57 -0.24 23.37 11.83
N LEU A 58 -0.04 22.84 13.04
CA LEU A 58 0.61 23.54 14.14
C LEU A 58 2.15 23.50 14.02
N ARG A 59 2.70 22.58 13.21
CA ARG A 59 4.14 22.41 13.03
C ARG A 59 4.69 23.31 11.93
N ARG A 60 6.01 23.57 11.97
CA ARG A 60 6.77 24.29 10.95
C ARG A 60 8.09 23.53 10.68
N PRO A 61 8.26 22.88 9.51
CA PRO A 61 7.31 22.77 8.39
C PRO A 61 6.02 22.01 8.78
N VAL A 62 4.98 22.11 7.94
CA VAL A 62 3.71 21.39 8.14
C VAL A 62 3.95 19.91 7.92
N GLU A 63 3.75 19.10 8.96
CA GLU A 63 4.09 17.67 8.95
C GLU A 63 3.13 16.86 9.82
N ALA A 64 2.71 15.70 9.30
CA ALA A 64 1.93 14.73 10.05
C ALA A 64 2.83 13.67 10.71
N ARG A 65 2.43 13.23 11.91
CA ARG A 65 3.02 12.05 12.56
C ARG A 65 2.51 10.78 11.88
N ILE A 66 3.42 10.04 11.27
CA ILE A 66 3.14 8.74 10.67
C ILE A 66 3.75 7.64 11.53
N PRO A 67 2.94 6.73 12.09
CA PRO A 67 3.43 5.62 12.90
C PRO A 67 4.45 4.76 12.15
N LEU A 68 5.48 4.29 12.85
CA LEU A 68 6.52 3.43 12.29
C LEU A 68 6.29 1.94 12.57
N CYS A 69 5.13 1.56 13.11
CA CYS A 69 4.82 0.19 13.54
C CYS A 69 4.93 -0.86 12.41
N TYR A 70 4.73 -0.46 11.15
CA TYR A 70 4.85 -1.39 10.02
C TYR A 70 6.29 -1.89 9.79
N TRP A 71 7.32 -1.16 10.24
CA TRP A 71 8.72 -1.53 10.03
C TRP A 71 9.13 -2.82 10.77
N PRO A 72 8.98 -2.91 12.11
CA PRO A 72 9.31 -4.15 12.83
C PRO A 72 8.46 -5.32 12.36
N GLU A 73 7.20 -5.10 12.03
CA GLU A 73 6.32 -6.14 11.47
C GLU A 73 6.80 -6.63 10.10
N SER A 74 7.16 -5.71 9.21
CA SER A 74 7.71 -6.06 7.88
C SER A 74 9.03 -6.83 7.99
N LEU A 75 9.88 -6.47 8.95
CA LEU A 75 11.14 -7.20 9.21
C LEU A 75 10.84 -8.63 9.66
N ARG A 76 9.95 -8.82 10.64
CA ARG A 76 9.54 -10.14 11.14
C ARG A 76 8.93 -11.00 10.02
N LEU A 77 8.00 -10.43 9.25
CA LEU A 77 7.39 -11.10 8.09
C LEU A 77 8.45 -11.49 7.05
N SER A 78 9.45 -10.64 6.81
CA SER A 78 10.54 -10.94 5.87
C SER A 78 11.45 -12.09 6.33
N HIS A 79 11.46 -12.39 7.63
CA HIS A 79 12.16 -13.54 8.23
C HIS A 79 11.26 -14.79 8.31
N GLY A 80 10.05 -14.73 7.77
CA GLY A 80 9.10 -15.84 7.75
C GLY A 80 8.27 -16.00 9.03
N GLU A 81 8.37 -15.06 9.98
CA GLU A 81 7.46 -15.04 11.12
C GLU A 81 6.04 -14.77 10.63
N ARG A 82 5.06 -15.47 11.20
CA ARG A 82 3.64 -15.22 10.97
C ARG A 82 3.09 -14.37 12.11
N LEU A 83 2.49 -13.23 11.77
CA LEU A 83 1.84 -12.36 12.77
C LEU A 83 0.44 -12.87 13.17
N TRP A 84 -0.16 -13.73 12.35
CA TRP A 84 -1.50 -14.26 12.52
C TRP A 84 -1.67 -15.58 11.74
N ASP A 85 -2.73 -16.35 12.04
CA ASP A 85 -3.03 -17.61 11.34
C ASP A 85 -3.88 -17.39 10.07
N PRO A 86 -3.35 -17.64 8.86
CA PRO A 86 -4.11 -17.50 7.61
C PRO A 86 -5.34 -18.40 7.53
N ALA A 87 -5.32 -19.53 8.25
CA ALA A 87 -6.46 -20.41 8.32
C ALA A 87 -7.61 -19.80 9.15
N ALA A 88 -7.47 -18.65 9.81
CA ALA A 88 -8.54 -17.97 10.55
C ALA A 88 -9.53 -17.20 9.64
N VAL A 89 -9.20 -16.94 8.37
CA VAL A 89 -10.10 -16.24 7.44
C VAL A 89 -11.28 -17.16 7.07
N ARG A 90 -12.52 -16.65 7.15
CA ARG A 90 -13.77 -17.38 6.88
C ARG A 90 -14.68 -16.72 5.83
N VAL A 91 -14.25 -15.61 5.25
CA VAL A 91 -15.04 -14.80 4.31
C VAL A 91 -14.49 -14.95 2.88
N PRO A 92 -15.29 -14.71 1.84
CA PRO A 92 -14.78 -14.59 0.47
C PRO A 92 -13.64 -13.56 0.41
N VAL A 93 -12.58 -13.85 -0.34
CA VAL A 93 -11.42 -12.96 -0.48
C VAL A 93 -11.11 -12.68 -1.94
N LEU A 94 -10.96 -11.39 -2.27
CA LEU A 94 -10.29 -10.93 -3.47
C LEU A 94 -8.96 -10.26 -3.10
N ALA A 95 -7.85 -10.79 -3.59
CA ALA A 95 -6.52 -10.21 -3.41
C ALA A 95 -6.02 -9.59 -4.73
N ILE A 96 -5.86 -8.27 -4.74
CA ILE A 96 -5.42 -7.52 -5.93
C ILE A 96 -4.01 -6.97 -5.70
N ARG A 97 -3.16 -7.04 -6.74
CA ARG A 97 -1.86 -6.34 -6.75
C ARG A 97 -1.64 -5.55 -8.03
N GLY A 98 -0.79 -4.52 -7.93
CA GLY A 98 -0.18 -3.87 -9.08
C GLY A 98 1.10 -4.58 -9.50
N ALA A 99 1.30 -4.78 -10.81
CA ALA A 99 2.50 -5.46 -11.30
C ALA A 99 3.81 -4.71 -10.97
N ARG A 100 3.76 -3.38 -10.86
CA ARG A 100 4.90 -2.49 -10.51
C ARG A 100 5.03 -2.25 -9.01
N ASP A 101 4.16 -2.83 -8.19
CA ASP A 101 4.22 -2.67 -6.75
C ASP A 101 5.38 -3.49 -6.16
N PHE A 102 6.32 -2.79 -5.55
CA PHE A 102 7.45 -3.38 -4.84
C PHE A 102 7.05 -4.06 -3.52
N TRP A 103 6.01 -3.56 -2.85
CA TRP A 103 5.57 -4.06 -1.54
C TRP A 103 4.72 -5.33 -1.67
N SER A 104 3.86 -5.41 -2.69
CA SER A 104 3.04 -6.60 -2.97
C SER A 104 3.68 -7.48 -4.05
N ARG A 105 4.46 -8.48 -3.60
CA ARG A 105 5.14 -9.41 -4.50
C ARG A 105 4.21 -10.51 -5.04
N PRO A 106 4.48 -11.08 -6.23
CA PRO A 106 3.68 -12.18 -6.78
C PRO A 106 3.50 -13.37 -5.82
N GLU A 107 4.54 -13.69 -5.05
CA GLU A 107 4.54 -14.77 -4.06
C GLU A 107 3.49 -14.53 -2.95
N GLY A 108 3.17 -13.27 -2.65
CA GLY A 108 2.11 -12.91 -1.70
C GLY A 108 0.73 -13.37 -2.18
N LEU A 109 0.42 -13.24 -3.47
CA LEU A 109 -0.85 -13.75 -4.01
C LEU A 109 -0.91 -15.28 -4.02
N ALA A 110 0.21 -15.94 -4.33
CA ALA A 110 0.29 -17.40 -4.23
C ALA A 110 0.07 -17.86 -2.79
N PHE A 111 0.69 -17.18 -1.82
CA PHE A 111 0.46 -17.44 -0.39
C PHE A 111 -1.01 -17.29 -0.02
N VAL A 112 -1.67 -16.17 -0.37
CA VAL A 112 -3.10 -15.96 -0.06
C VAL A 112 -3.97 -17.09 -0.62
N LYS A 113 -3.74 -17.46 -1.89
CA LYS A 113 -4.50 -18.55 -2.55
C LYS A 113 -4.36 -19.90 -1.86
N HIS A 114 -3.20 -20.19 -1.27
CA HIS A 114 -2.94 -21.49 -0.62
C HIS A 114 -3.23 -21.49 0.89
N ALA A 115 -3.02 -20.37 1.56
CA ALA A 115 -3.03 -20.32 3.02
C ALA A 115 -4.43 -20.06 3.59
N TYR A 116 -5.33 -19.44 2.82
CA TYR A 116 -6.67 -19.05 3.29
C TYR A 116 -7.65 -20.21 3.13
N VAL A 117 -7.30 -21.37 3.67
CA VAL A 117 -7.95 -22.67 3.42
C VAL A 117 -9.41 -22.75 3.86
N ASN A 118 -9.84 -21.85 4.76
CA ASN A 118 -11.20 -21.81 5.27
C ASN A 118 -12.04 -20.66 4.67
N ALA A 119 -11.49 -19.90 3.71
CA ALA A 119 -12.26 -18.94 2.94
C ALA A 119 -13.10 -19.68 1.88
N PRO A 120 -14.41 -19.40 1.75
CA PRO A 120 -15.28 -20.08 0.78
C PRO A 120 -14.90 -19.80 -0.69
N ARG A 121 -14.20 -18.70 -0.96
CA ARG A 121 -13.71 -18.29 -2.28
C ARG A 121 -12.44 -17.45 -2.10
N VAL A 122 -11.43 -17.68 -2.92
CA VAL A 122 -10.21 -16.87 -2.95
C VAL A 122 -9.83 -16.57 -4.40
N ASP A 123 -10.07 -15.33 -4.80
CA ASP A 123 -9.72 -14.82 -6.12
C ASP A 123 -8.47 -13.96 -6.03
N THR A 124 -7.65 -13.99 -7.08
CA THR A 124 -6.45 -13.16 -7.18
C THR A 124 -6.42 -12.42 -8.50
N LEU A 125 -6.00 -11.16 -8.46
CA LEU A 125 -5.91 -10.30 -9.63
C LEU A 125 -4.58 -9.55 -9.64
N THR A 126 -3.79 -9.73 -10.69
CA THR A 126 -2.65 -8.84 -10.98
C THR A 126 -3.05 -7.85 -12.06
N ILE A 127 -2.97 -6.56 -11.74
CA ILE A 127 -3.21 -5.47 -12.67
C ILE A 127 -1.89 -5.14 -13.38
N PRO A 128 -1.79 -5.34 -14.70
CA PRO A 128 -0.61 -4.96 -15.47
C PRO A 128 -0.29 -3.49 -15.25
N ASP A 129 0.99 -3.18 -15.13
CA ASP A 129 1.52 -1.84 -14.89
C ASP A 129 1.03 -1.09 -13.63
N GLY A 130 0.10 -1.65 -12.85
CA GLY A 130 -0.42 -1.00 -11.65
C GLY A 130 0.67 -0.71 -10.61
N THR A 131 0.66 0.50 -10.06
CA THR A 131 1.54 0.90 -8.95
C THR A 131 0.96 0.45 -7.60
N HIS A 132 1.68 0.67 -6.49
CA HIS A 132 1.12 0.46 -5.15
C HIS A 132 -0.11 1.33 -4.88
N LEU A 133 -0.22 2.49 -5.53
CA LEU A 133 -1.32 3.45 -5.40
C LEU A 133 -2.23 3.43 -6.64
N LEU A 134 -2.34 2.28 -7.32
CA LEU A 134 -3.13 2.13 -8.56
C LEU A 134 -4.60 2.56 -8.42
N PHE A 135 -5.14 2.56 -7.21
CA PHE A 135 -6.52 3.01 -6.93
C PHE A 135 -6.66 4.54 -6.96
N LEU A 136 -5.55 5.29 -6.90
CA LEU A 136 -5.49 6.74 -7.08
C LEU A 136 -4.97 7.16 -8.46
N ASP A 137 -4.29 6.25 -9.17
CA ASP A 137 -3.80 6.48 -10.54
C ASP A 137 -4.94 6.85 -11.50
N ARG A 138 -4.59 7.40 -12.67
CA ARG A 138 -5.58 7.67 -13.73
C ARG A 138 -6.34 6.39 -14.12
N PRO A 139 -7.60 6.50 -14.60
CA PRO A 139 -8.44 5.37 -14.98
C PRO A 139 -7.70 4.29 -15.80
N GLU A 140 -7.03 4.72 -16.86
CA GLU A 140 -6.29 3.93 -17.83
C GLU A 140 -4.97 3.34 -17.31
N ARG A 141 -4.52 3.76 -16.12
CA ARG A 141 -3.29 3.28 -15.46
C ARG A 141 -3.53 2.20 -14.41
N GLY A 142 -4.70 1.58 -14.46
CA GLY A 142 -5.05 0.43 -13.63
C GLY A 142 -6.27 0.65 -12.73
N ARG A 143 -6.63 1.90 -12.43
CA ARG A 143 -7.75 2.21 -11.53
C ARG A 143 -9.08 1.66 -12.03
N THR A 144 -9.38 1.78 -13.33
CA THR A 144 -10.62 1.21 -13.89
C THR A 144 -10.65 -0.31 -13.71
N ARG A 145 -9.54 -1.00 -13.97
CA ARG A 145 -9.45 -2.46 -13.83
C ARG A 145 -9.55 -2.89 -12.37
N PHE A 146 -9.01 -2.11 -11.44
CA PHE A 146 -9.19 -2.34 -10.01
C PHE A 146 -10.66 -2.25 -9.61
N ILE A 147 -11.33 -1.15 -9.97
CA ILE A 147 -12.75 -0.94 -9.65
C ILE A 147 -13.60 -2.06 -10.26
N GLN A 148 -13.37 -2.41 -11.52
CA GLN A 148 -14.07 -3.52 -12.17
C GLN A 148 -13.84 -4.85 -11.45
N GLY A 149 -12.61 -5.16 -11.06
CA GLY A 149 -12.30 -6.38 -10.31
C GLY A 149 -13.04 -6.46 -8.98
N VAL A 150 -13.11 -5.34 -8.24
CA VAL A 150 -13.88 -5.25 -6.99
C VAL A 150 -15.37 -5.41 -7.25
N LEU A 151 -15.93 -4.68 -8.22
CA LEU A 151 -17.36 -4.73 -8.52
C LEU A 151 -17.81 -6.11 -9.00
N SER A 152 -17.03 -6.76 -9.88
CA SER A 152 -17.33 -8.12 -10.34
C SER A 152 -17.32 -9.11 -9.17
N PHE A 153 -16.33 -9.02 -8.29
CA PHE A 153 -16.26 -9.92 -7.13
C PHE A 153 -17.45 -9.75 -6.17
N LEU A 154 -17.92 -8.52 -5.96
CA LEU A 154 -19.07 -8.22 -5.10
C LEU A 154 -20.42 -8.54 -5.76
N ALA A 155 -20.49 -8.54 -7.09
CA ALA A 155 -21.72 -8.85 -7.83
C ALA A 155 -21.98 -10.36 -7.96
N ASP A 156 -20.96 -11.19 -7.75
CA ASP A 156 -21.02 -12.65 -7.78
C ASP A 156 -21.50 -13.27 -6.44
N GLU A 157 -22.25 -12.51 -5.62
CA GLU A 157 -23.00 -12.99 -4.44
C GLU A 157 -24.43 -13.42 -4.80
#